data_AF-A0AAD5JEE8-F1
#
_entry.id   AF-A0AAD5JEE8-F1
#
_cell.length_a   1.000
_cell.length_b   1.000
_cell.length_c   1.000
_cell.angle_alpha   90.00
_cell.angle_beta   90.00
_cell.angle_gamma   90.00
#
_symmetry.space_group_name_H-M   'P 1'
#
loop_
_entity.id
_entity.type
_entity.pdbx_description
1 polymer ?
#
loop_
_entity_poly.entity_id
_entity_poly.type
_entity_poly.pdbx_seq_one_letter_code
_entity_poly.pdbx_strand_id
1 'polypeptide(L)'
;MAPILSENGVEGDDEREEDEEEEPRLKYQRMGGSIPSLISNDAASCIAVAERMIALGTHTGTVHILDFLGNQDDTFLVIGWGTSVKIASIRPDQNRGANGIYKNVSVSSMNQVDIVAFFKPAIIFQELLPLVILWLF
;
A
#
# COMPACT_ATOMS: atom_id res chain seq x y z
N MET A 1 -73.88 -28.62 -17.87
CA MET A 1 -72.46 -28.87 -17.58
C MET A 1 -71.66 -28.51 -18.83
N ALA A 2 -71.02 -27.34 -18.81
CA ALA A 2 -70.02 -26.93 -19.80
C ALA A 2 -68.70 -26.73 -19.03
N PRO A 3 -67.54 -27.13 -19.56
CA PRO A 3 -66.30 -26.99 -18.82
C PRO A 3 -65.82 -25.54 -18.86
N ILE A 4 -65.27 -25.09 -17.74
CA ILE A 4 -64.59 -23.81 -17.59
C ILE A 4 -63.25 -23.86 -18.33
N LEU A 5 -63.04 -22.95 -19.28
CA LEU A 5 -61.73 -22.60 -19.81
C LEU A 5 -61.28 -21.33 -19.08
N SER A 6 -60.32 -21.48 -18.16
CA SER A 6 -59.54 -20.37 -17.64
C SER A 6 -58.09 -20.58 -18.04
N GLU A 7 -57.72 -19.85 -19.08
CA GLU A 7 -56.38 -19.51 -19.54
C GLU A 7 -55.50 -19.02 -18.39
N ASN A 8 -54.25 -19.46 -18.34
CA ASN A 8 -53.10 -18.72 -17.79
C ASN A 8 -51.82 -19.51 -18.11
N GLY A 9 -51.18 -19.14 -19.22
CA GLY A 9 -49.83 -19.59 -19.56
C GLY A 9 -48.81 -18.74 -18.82
N VAL A 10 -48.09 -19.35 -17.89
CA VAL A 10 -46.87 -18.86 -17.23
C VAL A 10 -46.26 -20.14 -16.60
N GLU A 11 -44.97 -20.45 -16.63
CA GLU A 11 -43.76 -19.64 -16.67
C GLU A 11 -42.74 -20.34 -17.55
N GLY A 12 -42.02 -19.56 -18.36
CA GLY A 12 -40.78 -20.01 -18.96
C GLY A 12 -39.86 -20.41 -17.83
N ASP A 13 -39.36 -21.64 -17.90
CA ASP A 13 -38.26 -22.14 -17.09
C ASP A 13 -37.01 -21.40 -17.55
N ASP A 14 -36.89 -20.13 -17.15
CA ASP A 14 -35.64 -19.37 -17.17
C ASP A 14 -34.77 -20.03 -16.09
N GLU A 15 -34.17 -21.18 -16.45
CA GLU A 15 -32.95 -21.69 -15.85
C GLU A 15 -31.88 -20.61 -16.03
N ARG A 16 -31.93 -19.59 -15.19
CA ARG A 16 -30.81 -18.69 -14.95
C ARG A 16 -29.75 -19.56 -14.31
N GLU A 17 -28.89 -20.14 -15.14
CA GLU A 17 -27.56 -20.57 -14.74
C GLU A 17 -26.91 -19.33 -14.11
N GLU A 18 -27.09 -19.17 -12.80
CA GLU A 18 -26.28 -18.27 -12.00
C GLU A 18 -24.88 -18.86 -12.09
N ASP A 19 -24.08 -18.33 -13.01
CA ASP A 19 -22.63 -18.47 -13.02
C ASP A 19 -22.13 -17.94 -11.66
N GLU A 20 -22.17 -18.78 -10.64
CA GLU A 20 -21.57 -18.52 -9.34
C GLU A 20 -20.08 -18.36 -9.60
N GLU A 21 -19.61 -17.11 -9.73
CA GLU A 21 -18.19 -16.79 -9.90
C GLU A 21 -17.41 -17.39 -8.71
N GLU A 22 -16.75 -18.53 -8.93
CA GLU A 22 -16.01 -19.23 -7.88
C GLU A 22 -14.89 -18.31 -7.36
N GLU A 23 -14.95 -17.97 -6.07
CA GLU A 23 -14.01 -17.03 -5.45
C GLU A 23 -12.55 -17.49 -5.65
N PRO A 24 -11.64 -16.59 -6.06
CA PRO A 24 -10.26 -16.96 -6.37
C PRO A 24 -9.53 -17.50 -5.15
N ARG A 25 -9.05 -18.74 -5.25
CA ARG A 25 -8.24 -19.36 -4.19
C ARG A 25 -6.80 -18.86 -4.22
N LEU A 26 -6.48 -17.95 -3.30
CA LEU A 26 -5.13 -17.39 -3.17
C LEU A 26 -4.20 -18.32 -2.37
N LYS A 27 -2.93 -18.39 -2.78
CA LYS A 27 -1.86 -19.04 -2.03
C LYS A 27 -1.21 -18.01 -1.12
N TYR A 28 -1.09 -18.33 0.17
CA TYR A 28 -0.45 -17.47 1.16
C TYR A 28 0.88 -18.05 1.60
N GLN A 29 1.86 -17.17 1.77
CA GLN A 29 3.15 -17.51 2.36
C GLN A 29 3.52 -16.41 3.37
N ARG A 30 4.05 -16.82 4.53
CA ARG A 30 4.55 -15.88 5.52
C ARG A 30 5.80 -15.20 4.99
N MET A 31 5.84 -13.87 5.05
CA MET A 31 7.04 -13.08 4.75
C MET A 31 8.19 -13.49 5.69
N GLY A 32 9.35 -13.76 5.10
CA GLY A 32 10.56 -14.15 5.81
C GLY A 32 11.48 -12.96 6.07
N GLY A 33 12.77 -13.17 5.85
CA GLY A 33 13.78 -12.12 5.98
C GLY A 33 13.90 -11.59 7.40
N SER A 34 13.99 -10.26 7.54
CA SER A 34 14.11 -9.57 8.82
C SER A 34 12.76 -9.31 9.50
N ILE A 35 11.62 -9.56 8.84
CA ILE A 35 10.28 -9.32 9.44
C ILE A 35 10.15 -9.93 10.86
N PRO A 36 10.42 -11.24 11.09
CA PRO A 36 10.14 -11.84 12.40
C PRO A 36 10.93 -11.22 13.55
N SER A 37 12.15 -10.76 13.30
CA SER A 37 12.96 -10.06 14.30
C SER A 37 12.54 -8.60 14.46
N LEU A 38 12.19 -7.92 13.38
CA LEU A 38 11.73 -6.51 13.39
C LEU A 38 10.46 -6.34 14.23
N ILE A 39 9.49 -7.22 14.10
CA ILE A 39 8.21 -7.18 14.85
C ILE A 39 8.22 -8.06 16.10
N SER A 40 9.39 -8.49 16.59
CA SER A 40 9.46 -9.32 17.80
C SER A 40 9.09 -8.55 19.08
N ASN A 41 9.36 -7.25 19.11
CA ASN A 41 9.10 -6.35 20.25
C ASN A 41 8.20 -5.16 19.89
N ASP A 42 7.64 -5.15 18.68
CA ASP A 42 6.77 -4.08 18.18
C ASP A 42 5.68 -4.69 17.27
N ALA A 43 4.58 -3.98 17.06
CA ALA A 43 3.49 -4.40 16.21
C ALA A 43 3.44 -3.55 14.93
N ALA A 44 3.20 -4.19 13.79
CA ALA A 44 2.88 -3.48 12.55
C ALA A 44 1.56 -2.72 12.72
N SER A 45 1.56 -1.43 12.39
CA SER A 45 0.41 -0.52 12.51
C SER A 45 -0.16 -0.12 11.15
N CYS A 46 0.67 -0.07 10.11
CA CYS A 46 0.24 0.23 8.74
C CYS A 46 1.18 -0.39 7.71
N ILE A 47 0.69 -0.59 6.49
CA ILE A 47 1.47 -1.13 5.38
C ILE A 47 1.14 -0.38 4.09
N ALA A 48 2.14 -0.18 3.24
CA ALA A 48 1.99 0.31 1.88
C ALA A 48 2.84 -0.53 0.94
N VAL A 49 2.32 -0.86 -0.24
CA VAL A 49 3.02 -1.68 -1.22
C VAL A 49 3.21 -0.86 -2.49
N ALA A 50 4.44 -0.86 -3.00
CA ALA A 50 4.77 -0.31 -4.31
C ALA A 50 5.34 -1.43 -5.20
N GLU A 51 5.62 -1.09 -6.45
CA GLU A 51 6.06 -2.06 -7.47
C GLU A 51 7.34 -2.82 -7.10
N ARG A 52 8.21 -2.24 -6.27
CA ARG A 52 9.52 -2.81 -5.92
C ARG A 52 9.82 -2.90 -4.42
N MET A 53 8.89 -2.51 -3.57
CA MET A 53 9.12 -2.46 -2.12
C MET A 53 7.81 -2.47 -1.33
N ILE A 54 7.91 -2.88 -0.07
CA ILE A 54 6.88 -2.84 0.94
C ILE A 54 7.36 -1.89 2.03
N ALA A 55 6.53 -0.90 2.38
CA ALA A 55 6.74 -0.06 3.55
C ALA A 55 5.85 -0.53 4.69
N LEU A 56 6.46 -0.90 5.81
CA LEU A 56 5.79 -1.35 7.02
C LEU A 56 6.00 -0.30 8.13
N GLY A 57 4.92 0.32 8.59
CA GLY A 57 4.95 1.17 9.77
C GLY A 57 4.63 0.36 11.04
N THR A 58 5.26 0.72 12.15
CA THR A 58 5.05 0.06 13.44
C THR A 58 4.43 1.00 14.48
N HIS A 59 4.01 0.47 15.63
CA HIS A 59 3.33 1.23 16.67
C HIS A 59 4.25 2.21 17.40
N THR A 60 5.56 1.98 17.38
CA THR A 60 6.58 2.94 17.86
C THR A 60 6.84 4.11 16.90
N GLY A 61 6.21 4.09 15.72
CA GLY A 61 6.40 5.12 14.68
C GLY A 61 7.58 4.86 13.74
N THR A 62 8.20 3.67 13.80
CA THR A 62 9.27 3.27 12.88
C THR A 62 8.68 2.85 11.53
N VAL A 63 9.36 3.20 10.43
CA VAL A 63 9.00 2.76 9.08
C VAL A 63 10.12 1.88 8.54
N HIS A 64 9.81 0.62 8.25
CA HIS A 64 10.71 -0.33 7.62
C HIS A 64 10.41 -0.41 6.12
N ILE A 65 11.41 -0.19 5.30
CA ILE A 65 11.33 -0.41 3.86
C ILE A 65 11.91 -1.79 3.56
N LEU A 66 11.14 -2.62 2.88
CA LEU A 66 11.43 -4.03 2.69
C LEU A 66 11.27 -4.44 1.23
N ASP A 67 12.02 -5.45 0.82
CA ASP A 67 11.74 -6.18 -0.42
C ASP A 67 10.57 -7.18 -0.23
N PHE A 68 10.17 -7.87 -1.30
CA PHE A 68 9.11 -8.87 -1.26
C PHE A 68 9.47 -10.17 -0.53
N LEU A 69 10.74 -10.34 -0.14
CA LEU A 69 11.20 -11.46 0.68
C LEU A 69 11.23 -11.09 2.18
N GLY A 70 11.05 -9.81 2.51
CA GLY A 70 11.07 -9.27 3.87
C GLY A 70 12.44 -8.81 4.34
N ASN A 71 13.40 -8.58 3.44
CA ASN A 71 14.70 -7.99 3.78
C ASN A 71 14.62 -6.47 3.75
N GLN A 72 15.37 -5.79 4.64
CA GLN A 72 15.37 -4.34 4.70
C GLN A 72 16.17 -3.70 3.55
N ASP A 73 15.63 -2.62 3.00
CA ASP A 73 16.23 -1.83 1.91
C ASP A 73 16.38 -0.37 2.33
N ASP A 74 17.61 0.15 2.31
CA ASP A 74 17.94 1.51 2.74
C ASP A 74 18.15 2.47 1.55
N THR A 75 17.79 2.06 0.33
CA THR A 75 17.96 2.90 -0.89
C THR A 75 16.89 3.97 -1.06
N PHE A 76 15.83 3.93 -0.25
CA PHE A 76 14.70 4.85 -0.34
C PHE A 76 14.76 5.93 0.73
N LEU A 77 14.37 7.15 0.35
CA LEU A 77 14.20 8.27 1.25
C LEU A 77 12.79 8.28 1.83
N VAL A 78 12.66 8.21 3.15
CA VAL A 78 11.39 8.34 3.86
C VAL A 78 11.23 9.78 4.37
N ILE A 79 10.14 10.45 3.98
CA ILE A 79 9.83 11.82 4.38
C ILE A 79 8.45 11.85 5.07
N GLY A 80 8.40 12.30 6.32
CA GLY A 80 7.15 12.62 7.02
C GLY A 80 6.68 14.04 6.72
N TRP A 81 5.42 14.22 6.35
CA TRP A 81 4.76 15.53 6.26
C TRP A 81 3.38 15.46 6.92
N GLY A 82 3.28 16.02 8.13
CA GLY A 82 2.05 15.95 8.93
C GLY A 82 1.68 14.51 9.26
N THR A 83 0.45 14.10 8.92
CA THR A 83 -0.05 12.72 9.09
C THR A 83 0.31 11.80 7.93
N SER A 84 1.17 12.24 7.01
CA SER A 84 1.51 11.49 5.81
C SER A 84 2.99 11.11 5.78
N VAL A 85 3.27 9.91 5.28
CA VAL A 85 4.62 9.44 4.98
C VAL A 85 4.73 9.28 3.46
N LYS A 86 5.74 9.93 2.88
CA LYS A 86 6.13 9.81 1.47
C LYS A 86 7.44 9.06 1.38
N ILE A 87 7.55 8.19 0.38
CA ILE A 87 8.77 7.43 0.11
C ILE A 87 9.21 7.80 -1.30
N ALA A 88 10.46 8.21 -1.42
CA ALA A 88 11.05 8.61 -2.69
C ALA A 88 12.29 7.78 -3.02
N SER A 89 12.45 7.44 -4.29
CA SER A 89 13.70 6.91 -4.83
C SER A 89 14.49 8.06 -5.44
N ILE A 90 15.80 8.12 -5.15
CA ILE A 90 16.71 9.08 -5.77
C ILE A 90 17.59 8.32 -6.75
N ARG A 91 17.46 8.66 -8.03
CA ARG A 91 18.27 8.09 -9.10
C ARG A 91 19.33 9.12 -9.48
N PRO A 92 20.63 8.82 -9.28
CA PRO A 92 21.67 9.72 -9.75
C PRO A 92 21.62 9.79 -11.28
N ASP A 93 21.60 11.00 -11.81
CA ASP A 93 21.66 11.23 -13.25
C ASP A 93 23.05 10.81 -13.75
N GLN A 94 23.10 9.74 -14.54
CA GLN A 94 24.32 9.28 -15.17
C GLN A 94 24.57 10.14 -16.41
N ASN A 95 25.12 11.35 -16.21
CA ASN A 95 25.69 12.14 -17.30
C ASN A 95 26.95 11.43 -17.83
N ARG A 96 26.72 10.44 -18.68
CA ARG A 96 27.75 9.70 -19.40
C ARG A 96 28.30 10.63 -20.48
N GLY A 97 29.30 11.42 -20.10
CA GLY A 97 30.07 12.23 -21.03
C GLY A 97 30.69 11.34 -22.10
N ALA A 98 30.13 11.37 -23.30
CA ALA A 98 30.79 10.86 -24.49
C ALA A 98 32.00 11.76 -24.76
N ASN A 99 33.17 11.15 -24.94
CA ASN A 99 34.39 11.82 -25.32
C ASN A 99 34.16 12.67 -26.59
N GLY A 100 34.13 14.00 -26.44
CA GLY A 100 34.03 14.96 -27.52
C GLY A 100 34.40 16.35 -27.02
N ILE A 101 35.40 16.95 -27.64
CA ILE A 101 36.10 18.18 -27.25
C ILE A 101 35.15 19.38 -27.28
N TYR A 102 34.49 19.73 -26.17
CA TYR A 102 33.96 21.08 -25.93
C TYR A 102 33.99 21.41 -24.44
N LYS A 103 34.70 22.49 -24.07
CA LYS A 103 34.65 23.10 -22.75
C LYS A 103 33.30 23.83 -22.61
N ASN A 104 32.40 23.38 -21.75
CA ASN A 104 31.36 24.28 -21.23
C ASN A 104 30.68 23.73 -19.97
N VAL A 105 30.68 24.58 -18.93
CA VAL A 105 29.87 24.60 -17.68
C VAL A 105 29.48 23.25 -17.08
N SER A 106 29.95 23.03 -15.85
CA SER A 106 29.40 22.02 -14.93
C SER A 106 27.91 22.30 -14.73
N VAL A 107 27.08 21.66 -15.53
CA VAL A 107 25.65 21.50 -15.23
C VAL A 107 25.63 20.56 -14.03
N SER A 108 25.23 21.07 -12.86
CA SER A 108 25.05 20.22 -11.68
C SER A 108 24.09 19.10 -12.08
N SER A 109 24.56 17.85 -12.09
CA SER A 109 23.73 16.68 -12.39
C SER A 109 22.55 16.68 -11.41
N MET A 110 21.35 16.97 -11.90
CA MET A 110 20.14 16.99 -11.10
C MET A 110 19.71 15.55 -10.88
N ASN A 111 19.82 15.03 -9.65
CA ASN A 111 19.30 13.70 -9.34
C ASN A 111 17.79 13.66 -9.62
N GLN A 112 17.32 12.62 -10.31
CA GLN A 112 15.90 12.39 -10.52
C GLN A 112 15.29 11.83 -9.23
N VAL A 113 14.17 12.41 -8.80
CA VAL A 113 13.46 11.99 -7.59
C VAL A 113 12.05 11.55 -7.97
N ASP A 114 11.75 10.28 -7.71
CA ASP A 114 10.44 9.68 -7.97
C ASP A 114 9.76 9.31 -6.65
N ILE A 115 8.52 9.77 -6.43
CA ILE A 115 7.71 9.32 -5.28
C ILE A 115 7.19 7.93 -5.62
N VAL A 116 7.64 6.93 -4.86
CA VAL A 116 7.34 5.51 -5.09
C VAL A 116 6.19 5.01 -4.24
N ALA A 117 5.95 5.63 -3.08
CA ALA A 117 4.78 5.33 -2.26
C ALA A 117 4.41 6.52 -1.37
N PHE A 118 3.17 6.48 -0.93
CA PHE A 118 2.61 7.41 0.03
C PHE A 118 1.59 6.66 0.88
N PHE A 119 1.66 6.82 2.19
CA PHE A 119 0.62 6.35 3.08
C PHE A 119 0.35 7.34 4.19
N LYS A 120 -0.89 7.35 4.67
CA LYS A 120 -1.30 8.12 5.84
C LYS A 120 -1.42 7.16 7.00
N PRO A 121 -0.38 6.99 7.84
CA PRO A 121 -0.52 6.18 9.04
C PRO A 121 -1.63 6.79 9.88
N ALA A 122 -2.73 6.05 10.03
CA ALA A 122 -3.76 6.36 11.02
C ALA A 122 -3.18 5.99 12.39
N ILE A 123 -2.27 6.81 12.92
CA ILE A 123 -1.96 6.70 14.34
C ILE A 123 -3.23 7.17 15.05
N ILE A 124 -3.99 6.21 15.56
CA ILE A 124 -5.09 6.46 16.49
C ILE A 124 -4.44 6.91 17.80
N PHE A 125 -3.87 8.12 17.82
CA PHE A 125 -3.46 8.77 19.06
C PHE A 125 -4.74 9.16 19.78
N GLN A 126 -5.18 8.28 20.69
CA GLN A 126 -6.07 8.56 21.81
C GLN A 126 -7.14 9.62 21.54
N GLU A 127 -8.28 9.22 20.95
CA GLU A 127 -9.56 9.86 21.25
C GLU A 127 -10.04 9.56 22.69
N LEU A 128 -9.11 9.40 23.64
CA LEU A 128 -9.40 9.19 25.05
C LEU A 128 -9.49 10.50 25.83
N LEU A 129 -9.39 11.67 25.20
CA LEU A 129 -9.56 12.95 25.88
C LEU A 129 -10.37 13.96 25.02
N PRO A 130 -11.69 13.74 24.93
CA PRO A 130 -12.57 14.84 25.33
C PRO A 130 -13.49 14.50 26.51
N LEU A 131 -13.63 13.22 26.90
CA LEU A 131 -14.54 12.84 28.00
C LEU A 131 -14.09 13.35 29.38
N VAL A 132 -12.80 13.68 29.57
CA VAL A 132 -12.31 14.30 30.82
C VAL A 132 -12.59 15.81 30.87
N ILE A 133 -12.74 16.47 29.73
CA ILE A 133 -13.08 17.91 29.67
C ILE A 133 -14.60 18.13 29.89
N LEU A 134 -15.44 17.14 29.56
CA LEU A 134 -16.88 17.19 29.84
C LEU A 134 -17.27 16.81 31.28
N TRP A 135 -16.35 16.30 32.09
CA TRP A 135 -16.58 15.97 33.51
C TRP A 135 -16.04 17.03 34.49
N LEU A 136 -15.45 18.11 33.96
CA LEU A 136 -14.94 19.24 34.74
C LEU A 136 -15.77 20.53 34.59
N PHE A 137 -16.97 20.44 34.00
CA PHE A 137 -17.98 21.49 34.00
C PHE A 137 -19.32 20.96 34.50
#